data_AF-A0A968DZ33-F1
#
_entry.id   AF-A0A968DZ33-F1
#
_cell.length_a   1.000
_cell.length_b   1.000
_cell.length_c   1.000
_cell.angle_alpha   90.00
_cell.angle_beta   90.00
_cell.angle_gamma   90.00
#
_symmetry.space_group_name_H-M   'P 1'
#
loop_
_entity.id
_entity.type
_entity.pdbx_description
1 polymer ?
#
loop_
_entity_poly.entity_id
_entity_poly.type
_entity_poly.pdbx_seq_one_letter_code
_entity_poly.pdbx_strand_id
1 'polypeptide(L)'
;MATLREIKGRIRSIQNTQQITKAMKMVASAKMRRAQERMMNARPYADKIKEMVQDLSGSVEETELPLLKTRPIGRVILVAITGDRGLCGAFNSNIAKRTHK
;
A
#
# COMPACT_ATOMS: atom_id res chain seq x y z
N MET A 1 -5.44 14.09 45.38
CA MET A 1 -6.49 14.66 44.50
C MET A 1 -5.80 15.25 43.29
N ALA A 2 -6.26 14.95 42.07
CA ALA A 2 -5.69 15.57 40.87
C ALA A 2 -5.85 17.09 40.99
N THR A 3 -4.73 17.81 40.94
CA THR A 3 -4.77 19.26 41.13
C THR A 3 -5.33 19.93 39.88
N LEU A 4 -6.00 21.07 40.03
CA LEU A 4 -6.56 21.87 38.91
C LEU A 4 -5.49 22.19 37.83
N ARG A 5 -4.22 22.24 38.26
CA ARG A 5 -3.03 22.37 37.41
C ARG A 5 -2.79 21.14 36.52
N GLU A 6 -2.95 19.92 37.03
CA GLU A 6 -2.81 18.69 36.25
C GLU A 6 -3.88 18.59 35.16
N ILE A 7 -5.12 18.93 35.48
CA ILE A 7 -6.23 18.94 34.51
C ILE A 7 -5.93 19.94 33.38
N LYS A 8 -5.51 21.17 33.71
CA LYS A 8 -5.10 22.17 32.70
C LYS A 8 -3.91 21.68 31.86
N GLY A 9 -2.96 20.99 32.46
CA GLY A 9 -1.84 20.37 31.75
C GLY A 9 -2.29 19.31 30.74
N ARG A 10 -3.21 18.43 31.13
CA ARG A 10 -3.76 17.37 30.27
C ARG A 10 -4.56 17.95 29.10
N ILE A 11 -5.35 18.99 29.33
CA ILE A 11 -6.09 19.70 28.27
C ILE A 11 -5.12 20.22 27.21
N ARG A 12 -4.05 20.90 27.62
CA ARG A 12 -3.04 21.44 26.69
C ARG A 12 -2.34 20.32 25.91
N SER A 13 -1.99 19.21 26.57
CA SER A 13 -1.36 18.05 25.93
C SER A 13 -2.26 17.41 24.85
N ILE A 14 -3.56 17.24 25.15
CA ILE A 14 -4.53 16.70 24.19
C ILE A 14 -4.75 17.67 23.03
N GLN A 15 -4.85 18.98 23.30
CA GLN A 15 -4.97 20.00 22.24
C GLN A 15 -3.77 19.97 21.29
N ASN A 16 -2.55 19.85 21.81
CA ASN A 16 -1.34 19.73 20.99
C ASN A 16 -1.36 18.45 20.14
N THR A 17 -1.73 17.32 20.74
CA THR A 17 -1.85 16.03 20.01
C THR A 17 -2.89 16.10 18.90
N GLN A 18 -4.00 16.81 19.15
CA GLN A 18 -5.05 17.03 18.15
C GLN A 18 -4.55 17.87 16.96
N GLN A 19 -3.76 18.91 17.21
CA GLN A 19 -3.19 19.74 16.14
C GLN A 19 -2.18 18.95 15.30
N ILE A 20 -1.30 18.18 15.95
CA ILE A 20 -0.32 17.32 15.27
C ILE A 20 -1.02 16.29 14.38
N THR A 21 -2.01 15.57 14.90
CA THR A 21 -2.75 14.55 14.13
C THR A 21 -3.57 15.17 12.99
N LYS A 22 -4.12 16.38 13.17
CA LYS A 22 -4.78 17.15 12.10
C LYS A 22 -3.81 17.50 10.98
N ALA A 23 -2.60 17.96 11.31
CA ALA A 23 -1.56 18.23 10.33
C ALA A 23 -1.12 16.94 9.60
N MET A 24 -0.90 15.85 10.34
CA MET A 24 -0.54 14.55 9.76
C MET A 24 -1.61 14.04 8.79
N LYS A 25 -2.91 14.21 9.11
CA LYS A 25 -4.01 13.86 8.22
C LYS A 25 -3.92 14.62 6.90
N MET A 26 -3.72 15.93 6.93
CA MET A 26 -3.59 16.76 5.72
C MET A 26 -2.38 16.35 4.87
N VAL A 27 -1.23 16.10 5.50
CA VAL A 27 -0.03 15.63 4.82
C VAL A 27 -0.24 14.25 4.19
N ALA A 28 -0.90 13.34 4.90
CA ALA A 28 -1.22 12.01 4.38
C ALA A 28 -2.16 12.09 3.18
N SER A 29 -3.21 12.93 3.24
CA SER A 29 -4.12 13.17 2.12
C SER A 29 -3.39 13.72 0.90
N ALA A 30 -2.50 14.70 1.06
CA ALA A 30 -1.70 15.23 -0.03
C ALA A 30 -0.76 14.16 -0.65
N LYS A 31 -0.12 13.33 0.17
CA LYS A 31 0.73 12.21 -0.31
C LYS A 31 -0.10 11.15 -1.05
N MET A 32 -1.29 10.82 -0.55
CA MET A 32 -2.20 9.87 -1.19
C MET A 32 -2.64 10.35 -2.57
N ARG A 33 -3.05 11.62 -2.68
CA ARG A 33 -3.42 12.23 -3.96
C ARG A 33 -2.28 12.17 -4.98
N ARG A 34 -1.06 12.55 -4.59
CA ARG A 34 0.13 12.44 -5.46
C ARG A 34 0.41 11.01 -5.90
N ALA A 35 0.22 10.03 -5.00
CA ALA A 35 0.39 8.62 -5.34
C ALA A 35 -0.66 8.15 -6.36
N GLN A 36 -1.92 8.57 -6.21
CA GLN A 36 -3.00 8.28 -7.16
C GLN A 36 -2.74 8.90 -8.53
N GLU A 37 -2.30 10.16 -8.58
CA GLU A 37 -1.93 10.83 -9.84
C GLU A 37 -0.82 10.08 -10.58
N ARG A 38 0.24 9.64 -9.86
CA ARG A 38 1.30 8.80 -10.46
C ARG A 38 0.78 7.47 -10.98
N MET A 39 -0.13 6.82 -10.25
CA MET A 39 -0.75 5.57 -10.68
C MET A 39 -1.56 5.77 -11.96
N MET A 40 -2.35 6.85 -12.05
CA MET A 40 -3.13 7.16 -13.25
C MET A 40 -2.22 7.42 -14.46
N ASN A 41 -1.13 8.17 -14.26
CA ASN A 41 -0.17 8.46 -15.33
C ASN A 41 0.60 7.22 -15.81
N ALA A 42 0.83 6.24 -14.92
CA ALA A 42 1.47 4.97 -15.28
C ALA A 42 0.53 3.99 -16.01
N ARG A 43 -0.79 4.23 -15.95
CA ARG A 43 -1.80 3.30 -16.44
C ARG A 43 -1.73 3.04 -17.96
N PRO A 44 -1.59 4.05 -18.84
CA PRO A 44 -1.52 3.81 -20.28
C PRO A 44 -0.35 2.89 -20.69
N TYR A 45 0.80 3.02 -20.01
CA TYR A 45 1.95 2.17 -20.24
C TYR A 45 1.68 0.72 -19.82
N ALA A 46 1.10 0.52 -18.63
CA ALA A 46 0.75 -0.80 -18.13
C ALA A 46 -0.28 -1.49 -19.04
N ASP A 47 -1.28 -0.73 -19.52
CA ASP A 47 -2.31 -1.25 -20.42
C ASP A 47 -1.70 -1.66 -21.77
N LYS A 48 -0.79 -0.86 -22.34
CA LYS A 48 -0.16 -1.20 -23.62
C LYS A 48 0.81 -2.37 -23.53
N ILE A 49 1.56 -2.50 -22.43
CA ILE A 49 2.37 -3.69 -22.17
C ILE A 49 1.49 -4.93 -22.05
N LYS A 50 0.37 -4.83 -21.34
CA LYS A 50 -0.54 -5.96 -21.19
C LYS A 50 -1.08 -6.42 -22.55
N GLU A 51 -1.49 -5.48 -23.41
CA GLU A 51 -1.93 -5.78 -24.78
C GLU A 51 -0.82 -6.49 -25.57
N MET A 52 0.41 -5.95 -25.57
CA MET A 52 1.54 -6.56 -26.27
C MET A 52 1.87 -7.98 -25.77
N VAL A 53 1.84 -8.21 -24.45
CA VAL A 53 2.07 -9.53 -23.87
C VAL A 53 0.95 -10.50 -24.25
N GLN A 54 -0.30 -10.04 -24.31
CA GLN A 54 -1.43 -10.85 -24.75
C GLN A 54 -1.28 -11.26 -26.22
N ASP A 55 -0.97 -10.31 -27.10
CA ASP A 55 -0.76 -10.57 -28.53
C ASP A 55 0.41 -11.57 -28.76
N LEU A 56 1.50 -11.39 -28.02
CA LEU A 56 2.65 -12.29 -28.07
C LEU A 56 2.29 -13.70 -27.59
N SER A 57 1.54 -13.82 -26.49
CA SER A 57 1.13 -15.12 -25.94
C SER A 57 0.22 -15.93 -26.87
N GLY A 58 -0.53 -15.26 -27.77
CA GLY A 58 -1.34 -15.93 -28.78
C GLY A 58 -0.57 -16.34 -30.04
N SER A 59 0.64 -15.79 -30.24
CA SER A 59 1.43 -15.96 -31.48
C SER A 59 2.66 -16.86 -31.31
N VAL A 60 3.04 -17.19 -30.08
CA VAL A 60 4.26 -17.95 -29.74
C VAL A 60 3.87 -19.25 -29.04
N GLU A 61 4.48 -20.37 -29.43
CA GLU A 61 4.28 -21.64 -28.74
C GLU A 61 4.82 -21.57 -27.30
N GLU A 62 4.08 -22.12 -26.32
CA GLU A 62 4.46 -22.10 -24.90
C GLU A 62 5.88 -22.64 -24.61
N THR A 63 6.42 -23.44 -25.52
CA THR A 63 7.75 -24.05 -25.45
C THR A 63 8.89 -23.03 -25.58
N GLU A 64 8.66 -21.89 -26.24
CA GLU A 64 9.69 -20.87 -26.49
C GLU A 64 9.85 -19.86 -25.34
N LEU A 65 8.84 -19.72 -24.47
CA LEU A 65 8.82 -18.76 -23.36
C LEU A 65 8.58 -19.48 -22.02
N PRO A 66 9.64 -19.68 -21.20
CA PRO A 66 9.54 -20.40 -19.91
C PRO A 66 8.52 -19.82 -18.91
N LEU A 67 8.19 -18.53 -19.02
CA LEU A 67 7.21 -17.85 -18.16
C LEU A 67 5.76 -18.12 -18.57
N LEU A 68 5.50 -18.56 -19.80
CA LEU A 68 4.16 -18.90 -20.29
C LEU A 68 3.81 -20.38 -20.09
N LYS A 69 4.82 -21.24 -19.88
CA LYS A 69 4.63 -22.68 -19.71
C LYS A 69 3.88 -23.02 -18.42
N THR A 70 2.78 -23.75 -18.56
CA THR A 70 2.06 -24.33 -17.42
C THR A 70 2.88 -25.47 -16.81
N ARG A 71 3.13 -25.44 -15.49
CA ARG A 71 3.91 -26.46 -14.77
C ARG A 71 3.25 -26.84 -13.44
N PRO A 72 3.44 -28.08 -12.95
CA PRO A 72 2.95 -28.48 -11.64
C PRO A 72 3.54 -27.58 -10.54
N ILE A 73 2.69 -27.18 -9.60
CA ILE A 73 3.06 -26.24 -8.53
C ILE A 73 3.85 -27.00 -7.46
N GLY A 74 5.16 -26.76 -7.40
CA GLY A 74 6.02 -27.29 -6.33
C GLY A 74 6.20 -26.33 -5.16
N ARG A 75 6.60 -25.08 -5.45
CA ARG A 75 6.78 -23.99 -4.47
C ARG A 75 6.15 -22.72 -4.99
N VAL A 76 5.51 -21.98 -4.10
CA VAL A 76 4.95 -20.65 -4.38
C VAL A 76 5.75 -19.60 -3.62
N ILE A 77 6.02 -18.47 -4.27
CA ILE A 77 6.61 -17.29 -3.65
C ILE A 77 5.48 -16.30 -3.41
N LEU A 78 5.34 -15.85 -2.16
CA LEU A 78 4.42 -14.79 -1.79
C LEU A 78 5.22 -13.50 -1.59
N VAL A 79 4.84 -12.44 -2.30
CA VAL A 79 5.42 -11.11 -2.11
C VAL A 79 4.37 -10.24 -1.42
N ALA A 80 4.60 -9.92 -0.15
CA ALA A 80 3.74 -9.04 0.64
C ALA A 80 4.29 -7.62 0.61
N ILE A 81 3.46 -6.62 0.26
CA ILE A 81 3.85 -5.21 0.24
C ILE A 81 3.12 -4.49 1.36
N THR A 82 3.86 -3.90 2.30
CA THR A 82 3.34 -3.13 3.44
C THR A 82 3.78 -1.67 3.39
N GLY A 83 3.25 -0.83 4.29
CA GLY A 83 3.73 0.54 4.44
C GLY A 83 4.89 0.64 5.44
N ASP A 84 5.89 1.46 5.13
CA ASP A 84 7.08 1.65 5.98
C ASP A 84 6.81 2.42 7.29
N ARG A 85 5.69 3.15 7.35
CA ARG A 85 5.34 4.02 8.48
C ARG A 85 4.18 3.46 9.29
N GLY A 86 4.24 3.68 10.61
CA GLY A 86 3.15 3.39 11.55
C GLY A 86 2.01 4.42 11.51
N LEU A 87 1.14 4.39 12.53
CA LEU A 87 -0.07 5.21 12.62
C LEU A 87 -1.00 5.06 11.40
N CYS A 88 -1.03 3.84 10.83
CA CYS A 88 -1.77 3.47 9.63
C CYS A 88 -3.03 2.64 9.93
N GLY A 89 -3.52 2.67 11.18
CA GLY A 89 -4.65 1.86 11.62
C GLY A 89 -4.38 0.36 11.44
N ALA A 90 -5.34 -0.35 10.87
CA ALA A 90 -5.24 -1.79 10.64
C ALA A 90 -4.52 -2.19 9.33
N PHE A 91 -3.96 -1.24 8.57
CA PHE A 91 -3.43 -1.49 7.22
C PHE A 91 -2.36 -2.60 7.19
N ASN A 92 -1.23 -2.41 7.88
CA ASN A 92 -0.14 -3.40 7.89
C ASN A 92 -0.57 -4.72 8.55
N SER A 93 -1.35 -4.65 9.64
CA SER A 93 -1.82 -5.83 10.36
C SER A 93 -2.74 -6.72 9.52
N ASN A 94 -3.59 -6.13 8.69
CA ASN A 94 -4.48 -6.88 7.80
C ASN A 94 -3.70 -7.58 6.69
N ILE A 95 -2.66 -6.93 6.15
CA ILE A 95 -1.77 -7.54 5.14
C ILE A 95 -1.07 -8.74 5.76
N ALA A 96 -0.41 -8.53 6.91
CA ALA A 96 0.28 -9.60 7.63
C ALA A 96 -0.64 -10.80 7.93
N LYS A 97 -1.86 -10.55 8.46
CA LYS A 97 -2.85 -11.61 8.73
C LYS A 97 -3.29 -12.35 7.48
N ARG A 98 -3.39 -11.67 6.32
CA ARG A 98 -3.83 -12.30 5.07
C ARG A 98 -2.71 -13.12 4.42
N THR A 99 -1.47 -12.73 4.64
CA THR A 99 -0.28 -13.37 4.06
C THR A 99 0.28 -14.46 4.95
N HIS A 100 0.05 -14.37 6.26
CA HIS A 100 0.39 -15.42 7.21
C HIS A 100 -0.56 -16.59 7.04
N LYS A 101 0.00 -17.80 7.01
CA LYS A 101 -0.75 -19.05 6.98
C LYS A 101 -1.08 -19.51 8.39
#